data_AF-A0A2H3G9D7-F1
#
_entry.id   AF-A0A2H3G9D7-F1
#
_cell.length_a   1.000
_cell.length_b   1.000
_cell.length_c   1.000
_cell.angle_alpha   90.00
_cell.angle_beta   90.00
_cell.angle_gamma   90.00
#
_symmetry.space_group_name_H-M   'P 1'
#
loop_
_entity.id
_entity.type
_entity.pdbx_description
1 polymer ?
#
loop_
_entity_poly.entity_id
_entity_poly.type
_entity_poly.pdbx_seq_one_letter_code
_entity_poly.pdbx_strand_id
1 'polypeptide(L)'
;MKFTAFTAALAGITSVNAGWESIYIVNSRRGNEISSGCAYYKDNAGAWGRRPDDYVDVTHGSHRVWEGKRTACRFNSGVTFNVDINANAFEQNNNAWVGGGNNGFKQFTCHKTHDRAVTVPTLYTVDGWTVQGIYWCREYSGSKRDFIA
;
A
#
# COMPACT_ATOMS: atom_id res chain seq x y z
N MET A 1 41.42 -45.70 -0.07
CA MET A 1 40.04 -45.15 -0.14
C MET A 1 40.13 -43.64 0.06
N LYS A 2 39.71 -42.84 -0.91
CA LYS A 2 39.67 -41.38 -0.84
C LYS A 2 38.21 -40.97 -0.74
N PHE A 3 37.82 -40.30 0.34
CA PHE A 3 36.47 -39.78 0.54
C PHE A 3 36.39 -38.40 -0.09
N THR A 4 35.56 -38.26 -1.12
CA THR A 4 35.26 -36.98 -1.75
C THR A 4 34.10 -36.34 -0.99
N ALA A 5 34.34 -35.17 -0.39
CA ALA A 5 33.28 -34.38 0.22
C ALA A 5 32.51 -33.61 -0.86
N PHE A 6 31.18 -33.71 -0.85
CA PHE A 6 30.30 -32.88 -1.67
C PHE A 6 29.99 -31.60 -0.91
N THR A 7 30.44 -30.47 -1.44
CA THR A 7 30.06 -29.13 -0.99
C THR A 7 28.60 -28.89 -1.40
N ALA A 8 27.68 -28.88 -0.43
CA ALA A 8 26.32 -28.42 -0.65
C ALA A 8 26.33 -26.88 -0.69
N ALA A 9 26.16 -26.30 -1.88
CA ALA A 9 25.84 -24.89 -2.01
C ALA A 9 24.39 -24.69 -1.55
N LEU A 10 24.19 -23.97 -0.43
CA LEU A 10 22.88 -23.40 -0.10
C LEU A 10 22.56 -22.35 -1.16
N ALA A 11 21.83 -22.74 -2.20
CA ALA A 11 21.10 -21.78 -3.02
C ALA A 11 20.01 -21.18 -2.13
N GLY A 12 20.25 -19.95 -1.67
CA GLY A 12 19.24 -19.17 -0.96
C GLY A 12 17.99 -19.09 -1.82
N ILE A 13 16.90 -19.66 -1.30
CA ILE A 13 15.58 -19.52 -1.89
C ILE A 13 15.18 -18.07 -1.69
N THR A 14 15.51 -17.19 -2.64
CA THR A 14 14.77 -15.94 -2.76
C THR A 14 13.38 -16.33 -3.20
N SER A 15 12.45 -16.36 -2.26
CA SER A 15 11.03 -16.45 -2.56
C SER A 15 10.69 -15.28 -3.47
N VAL A 16 10.59 -15.55 -4.77
CA VAL A 16 9.96 -14.64 -5.74
C VAL A 16 8.48 -14.61 -5.36
N ASN A 17 8.12 -13.69 -4.47
CA ASN A 17 6.73 -13.36 -4.25
C ASN A 17 6.21 -12.92 -5.63
N ALA A 18 5.31 -13.71 -6.21
CA ALA A 18 4.60 -13.31 -7.42
C ALA A 18 3.96 -11.96 -7.12
N GLY A 19 4.42 -10.93 -7.83
CA GLY A 19 4.02 -9.56 -7.62
C GLY A 19 2.53 -9.37 -7.81
N TRP A 20 1.83 -8.98 -6.75
CA TRP A 20 0.43 -8.58 -6.84
C TRP A 20 0.33 -7.07 -6.98
N GLU A 21 -0.70 -6.62 -7.69
CA GLU A 21 -1.05 -5.22 -7.83
C GLU A 21 -1.44 -4.63 -6.46
N SER A 22 -0.88 -3.48 -6.11
CA SER A 22 -1.14 -2.85 -4.82
C SER A 22 -1.30 -1.35 -4.92
N ILE A 23 -2.08 -0.81 -3.99
CA ILE A 23 -2.27 0.63 -3.82
C ILE A 23 -2.03 0.95 -2.36
N TYR A 24 -1.13 1.88 -2.09
CA TYR A 24 -0.91 2.42 -0.77
C TYR A 24 -1.66 3.73 -0.60
N ILE A 25 -2.31 3.87 0.55
CA ILE A 25 -2.92 5.10 1.01
C ILE A 25 -1.88 5.82 1.87
N VAL A 26 -1.51 7.03 1.47
CA VAL A 26 -0.32 7.69 2.01
C VAL A 26 -0.59 9.10 2.48
N ASN A 27 0.16 9.49 3.51
CA ASN A 27 0.38 10.89 3.85
C ASN A 27 1.86 11.22 3.68
N SER A 28 2.13 12.40 3.16
CA SER A 28 3.45 12.83 2.71
C SER A 28 3.77 14.18 3.35
N ARG A 29 5.03 14.40 3.69
CA ARG A 29 5.52 15.69 4.22
C ARG A 29 6.85 16.10 3.59
N ARG A 30 7.05 17.41 3.39
CA ARG A 30 8.33 18.04 3.03
C ARG A 30 8.46 19.36 3.76
N GLY A 31 9.30 19.41 4.80
CA GLY A 31 9.33 20.56 5.71
C GLY A 31 7.94 20.81 6.31
N ASN A 32 7.36 21.98 6.02
CA ASN A 32 6.01 22.36 6.45
C ASN A 32 4.92 22.00 5.43
N GLU A 33 5.29 21.51 4.24
CA GLU A 33 4.33 21.08 3.23
C GLU A 33 3.80 19.68 3.55
N ILE A 34 2.50 19.48 3.36
CA ILE A 34 1.81 18.21 3.58
C ILE A 34 1.00 17.88 2.34
N SER A 35 1.01 16.61 1.94
CA SER A 35 0.14 16.07 0.91
C SER A 35 -0.41 14.72 1.33
N SER A 36 -1.54 14.32 0.79
CA SER A 36 -2.14 13.00 1.01
C SER A 36 -2.60 12.45 -0.32
N GLY A 37 -2.28 11.18 -0.60
CA GLY A 37 -2.44 10.63 -1.93
C GLY A 37 -2.54 9.11 -1.96
N CYS A 38 -2.55 8.59 -3.17
CA CYS A 38 -2.59 7.16 -3.43
C CYS A 38 -1.40 6.78 -4.31
N ALA A 39 -0.61 5.81 -3.87
CA ALA A 39 0.59 5.33 -4.54
C ALA A 39 0.32 3.94 -5.13
N TYR A 40 0.31 3.83 -6.45
CA TYR A 40 0.01 2.61 -7.19
C TYR A 40 1.29 1.86 -7.54
N TYR A 41 1.27 0.54 -7.34
CA TYR A 41 2.33 -0.37 -7.74
C TYR A 41 1.72 -1.49 -8.56
N LYS A 42 2.20 -1.66 -9.79
CA LYS A 42 1.79 -2.81 -10.63
C LYS A 42 2.25 -4.14 -10.03
N ASP A 43 3.34 -4.08 -9.26
CA ASP A 43 3.95 -5.19 -8.55
C ASP A 43 4.42 -4.68 -7.17
N ASN A 44 3.84 -5.26 -6.12
CA ASN A 44 4.16 -4.94 -4.74
C ASN A 44 5.55 -5.42 -4.26
N ALA A 45 6.22 -6.29 -5.02
CA ALA A 45 7.55 -6.76 -4.70
C ALA A 45 8.53 -5.57 -4.57
N GLY A 46 9.10 -5.42 -3.38
CA GLY A 46 10.02 -4.32 -3.07
C GLY A 46 9.36 -2.93 -3.07
N ALA A 47 8.05 -2.81 -2.83
CA ALA A 47 7.38 -1.50 -2.79
C ALA A 47 7.99 -0.54 -1.73
N TRP A 48 8.37 -1.07 -0.57
CA TRP A 48 9.04 -0.29 0.48
C TRP A 48 10.45 0.13 0.03
N GLY A 49 10.68 1.43 -0.09
CA GLY A 49 11.90 2.06 -0.59
C GLY A 49 11.86 2.37 -2.09
N ARG A 50 10.81 1.94 -2.81
CA ARG A 50 10.66 2.14 -4.26
C ARG A 50 9.63 3.22 -4.55
N ARG A 51 9.86 4.00 -5.62
CA ARG A 51 8.83 4.92 -6.13
C ARG A 51 7.67 4.14 -6.75
N PRO A 52 6.42 4.60 -6.58
CA PRO A 52 5.26 3.96 -7.21
C PRO A 52 5.32 4.07 -8.72
N ASP A 53 4.63 3.15 -9.39
CA ASP A 53 4.44 3.15 -10.83
C ASP A 53 3.50 4.30 -11.27
N ASP A 54 2.55 4.70 -10.41
CA ASP A 54 1.75 5.92 -10.58
C ASP A 54 1.40 6.51 -9.20
N TYR A 55 1.22 7.83 -9.12
CA TYR A 55 0.88 8.52 -7.88
C TYR A 55 -0.09 9.67 -8.16
N VAL A 56 -1.10 9.79 -7.31
CA VAL A 56 -2.04 10.91 -7.35
C VAL A 56 -2.17 11.56 -5.99
N ASP A 57 -2.08 12.89 -5.96
CA ASP A 57 -2.48 13.68 -4.81
C ASP A 57 -4.01 13.79 -4.74
N VAL A 58 -4.57 13.42 -3.59
CA VAL A 58 -5.99 13.57 -3.29
C VAL A 58 -6.24 14.89 -2.58
N THR A 59 -5.32 15.30 -1.71
CA THR A 59 -5.42 16.56 -0.96
C THR A 59 -4.01 17.11 -0.78
N HIS A 60 -3.82 18.36 -1.15
CA HIS A 60 -2.56 19.07 -1.01
C HIS A 60 -2.72 20.22 0.00
N GLY A 61 -1.70 20.45 0.83
CA GLY A 61 -1.70 21.50 1.87
C GLY A 61 -2.33 21.11 3.21
N SER A 62 -2.88 19.90 3.34
CA SER A 62 -3.39 19.39 4.63
C SER A 62 -3.33 17.86 4.70
N HIS A 63 -3.31 17.32 5.93
CA HIS A 63 -3.48 15.89 6.14
C HIS A 63 -4.92 15.48 5.85
N ARG A 64 -5.09 14.50 4.97
CA ARG A 64 -6.36 13.82 4.79
C ARG A 64 -6.55 12.82 5.93
N VAL A 65 -7.68 12.96 6.64
CA VAL A 65 -8.24 11.87 7.44
C VAL A 65 -8.90 10.91 6.45
N TRP A 66 -8.41 9.67 6.40
CA TRP A 66 -8.85 8.65 5.44
C TRP A 66 -10.03 7.83 5.97
N GLU A 67 -10.06 7.68 7.29
CA GLU A 67 -10.98 6.86 8.05
C GLU A 67 -12.41 7.44 7.99
N GLY A 68 -13.38 6.57 7.72
CA GLY A 68 -14.80 6.91 7.60
C GLY A 68 -15.14 7.70 6.33
N LYS A 69 -14.23 7.79 5.36
CA LYS A 69 -14.42 8.58 4.14
C LYS A 69 -14.12 7.80 2.87
N ARG A 70 -15.14 7.65 2.02
CA ARG A 70 -14.95 7.18 0.65
C ARG A 70 -14.17 8.22 -0.16
N THR A 71 -13.11 7.76 -0.83
CA THR A 71 -12.16 8.61 -1.53
C THR A 71 -11.89 8.07 -2.92
N ALA A 72 -11.89 8.93 -3.94
CA ALA A 72 -11.53 8.58 -5.30
C ALA A 72 -10.09 9.02 -5.60
N CYS A 73 -9.21 8.06 -5.89
CA CYS A 73 -7.87 8.29 -6.41
C CYS A 73 -7.91 8.19 -7.94
N ARG A 74 -7.75 9.32 -8.65
CA ARG A 74 -7.79 9.34 -10.12
C ARG A 74 -6.37 9.32 -10.67
N PHE A 75 -5.92 8.17 -11.14
CA PHE A 75 -4.58 7.99 -11.68
C PHE A 75 -4.43 8.60 -13.08
N ASN A 76 -3.19 8.86 -13.51
CA ASN A 76 -2.91 9.49 -14.80
C ASN A 76 -3.30 8.59 -15.98
N SER A 77 -3.37 7.28 -15.74
CA SER A 77 -3.92 6.29 -16.69
C SER A 77 -5.42 6.48 -16.99
N GLY A 78 -6.14 7.31 -16.23
CA GLY A 78 -7.59 7.47 -16.31
C GLY A 78 -8.37 6.49 -15.42
N VAL A 79 -7.70 5.50 -14.82
CA VAL A 79 -8.33 4.57 -13.87
C VAL A 79 -8.59 5.29 -12.55
N THR A 80 -9.82 5.14 -12.04
CA THR A 80 -10.20 5.67 -10.73
C THR A 80 -10.29 4.53 -9.72
N PHE A 81 -9.47 4.57 -8.67
CA PHE A 81 -9.62 3.69 -7.52
C PHE A 81 -10.46 4.37 -6.45
N ASN A 82 -11.60 3.79 -6.12
CA ASN A 82 -12.46 4.23 -5.02
C ASN A 82 -12.10 3.41 -3.79
N VAL A 83 -11.56 4.05 -2.76
CA VAL A 83 -11.21 3.44 -1.47
C VAL A 83 -12.18 3.87 -0.39
N ASP A 84 -12.49 2.95 0.51
CA ASP A 84 -13.24 3.19 1.74
C ASP A 84 -12.51 2.53 2.91
N ILE A 85 -12.07 3.36 3.85
CA ILE A 85 -11.33 2.95 5.05
C ILE A 85 -12.27 3.10 6.24
N ASN A 86 -12.46 2.05 7.01
CA ASN A 86 -13.34 2.02 8.17
C ASN A 86 -12.99 3.15 9.15
N ALA A 87 -14.00 3.73 9.81
CA ALA A 87 -13.82 4.87 10.71
C ALA A 87 -12.86 4.59 11.89
N ASN A 88 -12.78 3.33 12.34
CA ASN A 88 -11.90 2.89 13.42
C ASN A 88 -10.59 2.26 12.92
N ALA A 89 -10.25 2.41 11.64
CA ALA A 89 -9.09 1.76 11.02
C ALA A 89 -7.77 2.14 11.68
N PHE A 90 -7.63 3.38 12.14
CA PHE A 90 -6.40 3.83 12.77
C PHE A 90 -6.12 3.13 14.11
N GLU A 91 -7.19 2.71 14.81
CA GLU A 91 -7.13 2.03 16.10
C GLU A 91 -6.85 0.53 15.96
N GLN A 92 -6.82 -0.01 14.75
CA GLN A 92 -6.58 -1.43 14.52
C GLN A 92 -5.08 -1.76 14.57
N ASN A 93 -4.78 -3.02 14.87
CA ASN A 93 -3.41 -3.54 14.85
C ASN A 93 -2.86 -3.62 13.42
N ASN A 94 -1.54 -3.71 13.31
CA ASN A 94 -0.85 -3.98 12.07
C ASN A 94 -1.47 -5.19 11.35
N ASN A 95 -1.59 -5.09 10.03
CA ASN A 95 -2.16 -6.11 9.15
C ASN A 95 -3.64 -6.45 9.41
N ALA A 96 -4.34 -5.74 10.30
CA ALA A 96 -5.78 -5.86 10.42
C ALA A 96 -6.46 -5.41 9.12
N TRP A 97 -7.55 -6.09 8.76
CA TRP A 97 -8.43 -5.62 7.69
C TRP A 97 -9.14 -4.35 8.14
N VAL A 98 -9.10 -3.31 7.32
CA VAL A 98 -9.59 -1.97 7.67
C VAL A 98 -10.47 -1.33 6.60
N GLY A 99 -10.85 -2.09 5.58
CA GLY A 99 -11.73 -1.61 4.53
C GLY A 99 -11.39 -2.22 3.18
N GLY A 100 -11.77 -1.52 2.12
CA GLY A 100 -11.60 -2.02 0.76
C GLY A 100 -11.66 -0.92 -0.28
N GLY A 101 -11.56 -1.35 -1.53
CA GLY A 101 -11.74 -0.45 -2.64
C GLY A 101 -12.02 -1.19 -3.93
N ASN A 102 -12.27 -0.44 -4.99
CA ASN A 102 -12.49 -0.97 -6.33
C ASN A 102 -12.07 0.05 -7.37
N ASN A 103 -11.67 -0.42 -8.55
CA ASN A 103 -11.33 0.44 -9.68
C ASN A 103 -12.27 0.27 -10.89
N GLY A 104 -13.45 -0.33 -10.67
CA GLY A 104 -14.39 -0.71 -11.73
C GLY A 104 -14.08 -2.05 -12.41
N PHE A 105 -12.84 -2.55 -12.31
CA PHE A 105 -12.42 -3.83 -12.90
C PHE A 105 -12.20 -4.90 -11.82
N LYS A 106 -11.55 -4.52 -10.73
CA LYS A 106 -11.11 -5.37 -9.62
C LYS A 106 -11.60 -4.81 -8.29
N GLN A 107 -11.65 -5.70 -7.31
CA GLN A 107 -11.89 -5.36 -5.90
C GLN A 107 -10.60 -5.51 -5.11
N PHE A 108 -10.48 -4.72 -4.05
CA PHE A 108 -9.30 -4.65 -3.22
C PHE A 108 -9.69 -4.72 -1.75
N THR A 109 -8.86 -5.39 -0.96
CA THR A 109 -8.94 -5.37 0.51
C THR A 109 -7.80 -4.55 1.06
N CYS A 110 -8.12 -3.62 1.95
CA CYS A 110 -7.16 -2.71 2.56
C CYS A 110 -6.85 -3.12 3.99
N HIS A 111 -5.57 -3.01 4.36
CA HIS A 111 -5.04 -3.43 5.65
C HIS A 111 -4.15 -2.34 6.24
N LYS A 112 -4.05 -2.34 7.57
CA LYS A 112 -3.15 -1.45 8.31
C LYS A 112 -1.68 -1.83 8.09
N THR A 113 -0.80 -0.83 8.02
CA THR A 113 0.66 -1.03 7.84
C THR A 113 1.48 -0.98 9.14
N HIS A 114 0.87 -0.59 10.26
CA HIS A 114 1.56 -0.33 11.52
C HIS A 114 0.61 -0.41 12.71
N ASP A 115 1.15 -0.68 13.90
CA ASP A 115 0.40 -0.57 15.15
C ASP A 115 0.26 0.89 15.58
N ARG A 116 -0.81 1.22 16.32
CA ARG A 116 -1.11 2.59 16.78
C ARG A 116 0.04 3.25 17.55
N ALA A 117 0.75 2.47 18.37
CA ALA A 117 1.84 2.97 19.20
C ALA A 117 3.15 3.23 18.44
N VAL A 118 3.18 2.97 17.13
CA VAL A 118 4.38 3.03 16.31
C VAL A 118 4.31 4.19 15.34
N THR A 119 5.44 4.84 15.08
CA THR A 119 5.56 5.82 14.00
C THR A 119 5.16 5.19 12.68
N VAL A 120 4.28 5.85 11.91
CA VAL A 120 3.87 5.37 10.59
C VAL A 120 5.12 5.15 9.71
N PRO A 121 5.29 3.94 9.14
CA PRO A 121 6.48 3.61 8.38
C PRO A 121 6.57 4.43 7.10
N THR A 122 7.79 4.87 6.79
CA THR A 122 8.10 5.50 5.52
C THR A 122 8.02 4.45 4.40
N LEU A 123 7.14 4.69 3.44
CA LEU A 123 7.04 3.87 2.23
C LEU A 123 8.22 4.17 1.30
N TYR A 124 8.48 5.44 1.00
CA TYR A 124 9.64 5.88 0.22
C TYR A 124 9.94 7.36 0.49
N THR A 125 11.12 7.79 0.05
CA THR A 125 11.50 9.21 0.03
C THR A 125 11.75 9.66 -1.40
N VAL A 126 11.44 10.91 -1.69
CA VAL A 126 11.57 11.49 -3.02
C VAL A 126 11.69 13.00 -2.93
N ASP A 127 12.73 13.60 -3.52
CA ASP A 127 12.81 15.06 -3.71
C ASP A 127 12.53 15.86 -2.40
N GLY A 128 13.02 15.34 -1.27
CA GLY A 128 12.82 15.90 0.08
C GLY A 128 11.50 15.51 0.77
N TRP A 129 10.57 14.85 0.09
CA TRP A 129 9.35 14.30 0.67
C TRP A 129 9.63 12.98 1.39
N THR A 130 9.06 12.85 2.59
CA THR A 130 8.85 11.57 3.26
C THR A 130 7.41 11.14 3.02
N VAL A 131 7.22 10.01 2.36
CA VAL A 131 5.89 9.45 2.06
C VAL A 131 5.65 8.27 3.01
N GLN A 132 4.64 8.37 3.86
CA GLN A 132 4.30 7.37 4.86
C GLN A 132 3.13 6.51 4.37
N GLY A 133 3.31 5.20 4.35
CA GLY A 133 2.26 4.25 3.98
C GLY A 133 1.36 3.95 5.18
N ILE A 134 0.13 4.45 5.18
CA ILE A 134 -0.82 4.28 6.30
C ILE A 134 -1.62 2.99 6.16
N TYR A 135 -2.08 2.73 4.94
CA TYR A 135 -2.83 1.54 4.57
C TYR A 135 -2.28 0.99 3.27
N TRP A 136 -2.40 -0.32 3.10
CA TRP A 136 -2.07 -0.99 1.85
C TRP A 136 -3.27 -1.80 1.38
N CYS A 137 -3.59 -1.71 0.10
CA CYS A 137 -4.70 -2.39 -0.53
C CYS A 137 -4.15 -3.35 -1.57
N ARG A 138 -4.64 -4.60 -1.53
CA ARG A 138 -4.32 -5.62 -2.54
C ARG A 138 -5.56 -6.14 -3.21
N GLU A 139 -5.39 -6.63 -4.43
CA GLU A 139 -6.43 -7.36 -5.13
C GLU A 139 -7.03 -8.44 -4.22
N TYR A 140 -8.37 -8.45 -4.14
CA TYR A 140 -9.10 -9.43 -3.37
C TYR A 140 -9.06 -10.76 -4.10
N SER A 141 -8.42 -11.77 -3.50
CA SER A 141 -8.29 -13.12 -4.09
C SER A 141 -9.53 -14.02 -3.86
N GLY A 142 -10.70 -13.46 -3.51
CA GLY A 142 -11.94 -14.22 -3.33
C GLY A 142 -13.01 -13.85 -4.35
N SER A 143 -14.13 -14.58 -4.36
CA SER A 143 -15.30 -14.28 -5.20
C SER A 143 -15.78 -12.85 -4.94
N LYS A 144 -15.97 -12.03 -6.00
CA LYS A 144 -16.43 -10.63 -5.93
C LYS A 144 -17.44 -10.43 -4.79
N ARG A 145 -17.12 -9.59 -3.81
CA ARG A 145 -18.05 -9.16 -2.75
C ARG A 145 -18.62 -7.83 -3.16
N ASP A 146 -19.89 -7.79 -3.53
CA ASP A 146 -20.56 -6.52 -3.83
C ASP A 146 -20.53 -5.64 -2.58
N PHE A 147 -19.84 -4.50 -2.66
CA PHE A 147 -19.89 -3.46 -1.64
C PHE A 147 -21.27 -2.79 -1.77
N ILE A 148 -22.23 -3.29 -1.00
CA ILE A 148 -23.58 -2.72 -0.94
C ILE A 148 -23.44 -1.32 -0.29
N ALA A 149 -23.98 -0.33 -1.00
CA ALA A 149 -23.98 1.09 -0.66
C ALA A 149 -24.80 1.41 0.59
#